data_AF-A0A2U2N8U2-F1
#
_entry.id   AF-A0A2U2N8U2-F1
#
_cell.length_a   1.000
_cell.length_b   1.000
_cell.length_c   1.000
_cell.angle_alpha   90.00
_cell.angle_beta   90.00
_cell.angle_gamma   90.00
#
_symmetry.space_group_name_H-M   'P 1'
#
loop_
_entity.id
_entity.type
_entity.pdbx_description
1 polymer ?
#
loop_
_entity_poly.entity_id
_entity_poly.type
_entity_poly.pdbx_seq_one_letter_code
_entity_poly.pdbx_strand_id
1 'polypeptide(L)' 'MMADKDMTVEQAIERKLDELELQRSSDGDYLDRETRRKALQELAGLKPTREDKLEAVRNVPLDGLLQLSMF' A
#
# COMPACT_ATOMS: atom_id res chain seq x y z
N MET A 1 -13.82 18.97 9.62
CA MET A 1 -13.29 17.82 8.88
C MET A 1 -12.28 18.31 7.84
N MET A 2 -11.01 18.44 8.22
CA MET A 2 -9.91 18.87 7.34
C MET A 2 -8.67 18.10 7.81
N ALA A 3 -8.50 16.86 7.38
CA ALA A 3 -7.33 16.05 7.74
C ALA A 3 -6.70 15.34 6.54
N ASP A 4 -7.40 15.20 5.41
CA ASP A 4 -6.91 14.39 4.29
C ASP A 4 -6.09 15.16 3.22
N LYS A 5 -6.02 16.50 3.28
CA LYS A 5 -5.31 17.30 2.27
C LYS A 5 -3.78 17.35 2.44
N ASP A 6 -3.27 17.00 3.62
CA ASP A 6 -1.84 17.03 3.93
C ASP A 6 -1.21 15.64 4.09
N MET A 7 -1.94 14.56 3.78
CA MET A 7 -1.40 13.21 3.92
C MET A 7 -0.26 12.98 2.93
N THR A 8 0.91 12.62 3.43
CA THR A 8 2.06 12.26 2.59
C THR A 8 1.88 10.85 2.02
N VAL A 9 2.63 10.54 0.96
CA VAL A 9 2.63 9.17 0.40
C VAL A 9 3.10 8.16 1.45
N GLU A 10 4.10 8.50 2.26
CA GLU A 10 4.58 7.62 3.33
C GLU A 10 3.52 7.36 4.40
N GLN A 11 2.76 8.38 4.80
CA GLN A 11 1.64 8.21 5.73
C GLN A 11 0.53 7.33 5.13
N ALA A 12 0.28 7.45 3.83
CA ALA A 12 -0.66 6.59 3.13
C ALA A 12 -0.19 5.13 3.12
N ILE A 13 1.11 4.90 2.93
CA ILE A 13 1.73 3.57 2.94
C ILE A 13 1.60 2.95 4.33
N GLU A 14 1.99 3.66 5.39
CA GLU A 14 1.86 3.14 6.76
C GLU A 14 0.41 2.80 7.12
N ARG A 15 -0.52 3.70 6.80
CA ARG A 15 -1.95 3.44 7.03
C ARG A 15 -2.43 2.21 6.26
N LYS A 16 -1.99 2.05 5.01
CA LYS A 16 -2.37 0.90 4.20
C LYS A 16 -1.77 -0.41 4.74
N LEU A 17 -0.52 -0.38 5.23
CA LEU A 17 0.10 -1.53 5.86
C LEU A 17 -0.69 -2.00 7.08
N ASP A 18 -1.13 -1.07 7.92
CA ASP A 18 -1.96 -1.38 9.09
C ASP A 18 -3.31 -2.00 8.67
N GLU A 19 -3.96 -1.46 7.63
CA GLU A 19 -5.19 -2.02 7.06
C GLU A 19 -4.98 -3.46 6.54
N LEU A 20 -3.87 -3.71 5.84
CA LEU A 20 -3.55 -5.03 5.27
C LEU A 20 -3.10 -6.03 6.33
N GLU A 21 -2.55 -5.59 7.46
CA GLU A 21 -2.22 -6.47 8.59
C GLU A 21 -3.46 -6.94 9.34
N LEU A 22 -4.50 -6.10 9.41
CA LEU A 22 -5.80 -6.47 9.98
C LEU A 22 -6.56 -7.44 9.09
N GLN A 23 -6.36 -7.36 7.77
CA GLN A 23 -6.83 -8.34 6.80
C GLN A 23 -5.97 -9.60 6.88
N ARG A 24 -6.15 -10.37 7.96
CA ARG A 24 -5.57 -11.70 8.07
C ARG A 24 -6.18 -12.60 6.99
N SER A 25 -5.45 -12.82 5.90
CA SER A 25 -5.77 -13.89 4.96
C SER A 25 -5.56 -15.23 5.65
N SER A 26 -6.59 -16.08 5.62
CA SER A 26 -6.59 -17.40 6.25
C SER A 26 -5.63 -18.42 5.58
N ASP A 27 -5.06 -18.07 4.43
CA ASP A 27 -4.39 -19.01 3.51
C ASP A 27 -2.86 -18.85 3.45
N GLY A 28 -2.17 -18.75 4.60
CA GLY A 28 -0.75 -19.13 4.77
C GLY A 28 0.35 -18.36 4.01
N ASP A 29 0.08 -17.77 2.85
CA ASP A 29 1.01 -16.97 2.04
C ASP A 29 0.94 -15.51 2.49
N TYR A 30 1.76 -15.21 3.50
CA TYR A 30 1.87 -13.88 4.07
C TYR A 30 3.14 -13.21 3.56
N LEU A 31 2.99 -12.13 2.79
CA LEU A 31 4.08 -11.16 2.68
C LEU A 31 4.29 -10.53 4.06
N ASP A 32 5.53 -10.46 4.51
CA ASP A 32 5.88 -9.68 5.68
C ASP A 32 5.65 -8.18 5.42
N ARG A 33 5.61 -7.39 6.51
CA ARG A 33 5.35 -5.94 6.44
C ARG A 33 6.38 -5.21 5.59
N GLU A 34 7.65 -5.63 5.61
CA GLU A 34 8.70 -4.99 4.82
C GLU A 34 8.48 -5.21 3.32
N THR A 35 8.14 -6.44 2.92
CA THR A 35 7.83 -6.76 1.53
C THR A 35 6.59 -6.00 1.04
N ARG A 36 5.54 -5.91 1.87
CA ARG A 36 4.36 -5.08 1.55
C ARG A 36 4.72 -3.60 1.43
N ARG A 37 5.61 -3.10 2.29
CA ARG A 37 6.06 -1.69 2.24
C ARG A 37 6.79 -1.41 0.93
N LYS A 38 7.71 -2.28 0.52
CA LYS A 38 8.43 -2.14 -0.75
C LYS A 38 7.47 -2.15 -1.94
N ALA A 39 6.53 -3.10 -2.00
CA ALA A 39 5.53 -3.16 -3.06
C ALA A 39 4.66 -1.89 -3.13
N LEU A 40 4.27 -1.31 -2.00
CA LEU A 40 3.53 -0.05 -1.94
C LEU A 40 4.37 1.15 -2.39
N GLN A 41 5.66 1.19 -2.02
CA GLN A 41 6.59 2.22 -2.48
C GLN A 41 6.83 2.15 -3.99
N GLU A 42 6.98 0.96 -4.54
CA GLU A 42 7.11 0.72 -5.98
C GLU A 42 5.84 1.12 -6.72
N LEU A 43 4.66 0.71 -6.22
CA LEU A 43 3.38 1.10 -6.78
C LEU A 43 3.22 2.64 -6.83
N ALA A 44 3.62 3.33 -5.77
CA ALA A 44 3.67 4.79 -5.78
C ALA A 44 4.73 5.32 -6.75
N GLY A 45 5.89 4.67 -6.87
CA GLY A 45 6.94 5.01 -7.84
C GLY A 45 6.46 4.98 -9.29
N LEU A 46 5.49 4.11 -9.63
CA LEU A 46 4.90 4.01 -10.97
C LEU A 46 3.97 5.18 -11.33
N LYS A 47 3.58 6.01 -10.37
CA LYS A 47 2.61 7.10 -10.58
C LYS A 47 3.30 8.46 -10.69
N PRO A 48 2.92 9.31 -11.66
CA PRO A 48 3.62 10.57 -11.93
C PRO A 48 3.26 11.66 -10.92
N THR A 49 2.02 11.71 -10.44
CA THR A 49 1.55 12.77 -9.54
C THR A 49 1.37 12.28 -8.11
N ARG A 50 1.44 13.19 -7.13
CA ARG A 50 1.18 12.87 -5.71
C ARG A 50 -0.23 12.30 -5.51
N GLU A 51 -1.22 12.85 -6.21
CA GLU A 51 -2.60 12.40 -6.10
C GLU A 51 -2.76 10.95 -6.57
N ASP A 52 -2.22 10.63 -7.75
CA ASP A 52 -2.23 9.26 -8.29
C ASP A 52 -1.49 8.28 -7.38
N LYS A 53 -0.39 8.71 -6.75
CA LYS A 53 0.36 7.90 -5.76
C LYS A 53 -0.51 7.54 -4.58
N LEU A 54 -1.18 8.53 -4.00
CA LEU A 54 -2.06 8.35 -2.86
C LEU A 54 -3.25 7.45 -3.23
N GLU A 55 -3.83 7.66 -4.40
CA GLU A 55 -4.94 6.84 -4.88
C GLU A 55 -4.52 5.38 -5.07
N ALA A 56 -3.38 5.14 -5.73
CA ALA A 56 -2.88 3.79 -5.97
C ALA A 56 -2.61 3.04 -4.66
N VAL A 57 -1.93 3.68 -3.70
CA VAL A 57 -1.64 3.09 -2.37
C VAL A 57 -2.93 2.79 -1.60
N ARG A 58 -3.91 3.69 -1.61
CA ARG A 58 -5.18 3.49 -0.89
C ARG A 58 -6.01 2.34 -1.47
N ASN A 59 -6.05 2.24 -2.80
CA ASN A 59 -6.98 1.37 -3.50
C ASN A 59 -6.43 -0.02 -3.86
N VAL A 60 -5.12 -0.27 -3.69
CA VAL A 60 -4.55 -1.58 -4.01
C VAL A 60 -5.06 -2.68 -3.06
N PRO A 61 -5.57 -3.80 -3.58
CA PRO A 61 -5.92 -4.96 -2.75
C PRO A 61 -4.66 -5.77 -2.37
N LEU A 62 -4.75 -6.59 -1.32
CA LEU A 62 -3.64 -7.44 -0.87
C LEU A 62 -3.12 -8.36 -2.00
N ASP A 63 -4.03 -8.95 -2.79
CA ASP A 63 -3.68 -9.80 -3.94
C ASP A 63 -2.90 -9.04 -5.02
N GLY A 64 -3.21 -7.75 -5.20
CA GLY A 64 -2.47 -6.89 -6.12
C GLY A 64 -1.05 -6.60 -5.64
N LEU A 65 -0.83 -6.53 -4.32
CA LEU A 65 0.51 -6.39 -3.75
C LEU A 65 1.33 -7.67 -3.84
N LEU A 66 0.70 -8.83 -3.65
CA LEU A 66 1.32 -10.14 -3.87
C LEU A 66 1.91 -10.25 -5.28
N GLN A 67 1.16 -9.81 -6.29
CA GLN A 67 1.64 -9.78 -7.67
C GLN A 67 2.85 -8.87 -7.86
N LEU A 68 2.85 -7.69 -7.24
CA LEU A 68 3.98 -6.75 -7.33
C LEU A 68 5.24 -7.27 -6.64
N SER A 69 5.10 -7.98 -5.51
CA SER A 69 6.22 -8.55 -4.77
C SER A 69 6.87 -9.80 -5.38
N MET A 70 6.25 -10.41 -6.40
CA MET A 70 6.77 -11.59 -7.09
C MET A 70 7.72 -11.25 -8.24
N PHE A 71 7.86 -9.98 -8.61
CA PHE A 71 8.77 -9.48 -9.63
C PHE A 71 10.06 -8.92 -9.01
#